data_AF-A0A4Q2A3I3-F1
#
_entry.id   AF-A0A4Q2A3I3-F1
#
_cell.length_a   1.000
_cell.length_b   1.000
_cell.length_c   1.000
_cell.angle_alpha   90.00
_cell.angle_beta   90.00
_cell.angle_gamma   90.00
#
_symmetry.space_group_name_H-M   'P 1'
#
loop_
_entity.id
_entity.type
_entity.pdbx_description
1 polymer ?
#
loop_
_entity_poly.entity_id
_entity_poly.type
_entity_poly.pdbx_seq_one_letter_code
_entity_poly.pdbx_strand_id
1 'polypeptide(L)'
;MNVEGDMMSKRYYHVVTERPMALNQVIVFDSEHQNGVANLVKRVNELKENPSMSPADLAPFDQVLLDNMGHWINVANRATMLEKVRKENFSDYPSRMACLYVSESLEEAEKWADFFIEVGRETFQIVALENTGNSFTGDAHNCWYECLSEKEAVQRALHYWKVLKNDKNETPVLETIIDGQIRVVEVIKDFKKG
;
A
#
# COMPACT_ATOMS: atom_id res chain seq x y z
N MET A 1 -13.07 -41.77 -5.91
CA MET A 1 -12.05 -41.06 -6.70
C MET A 1 -12.00 -39.65 -6.14
N ASN A 2 -11.04 -39.38 -5.26
CA ASN A 2 -10.82 -38.03 -4.76
C ASN A 2 -9.80 -37.39 -5.68
N VAL A 3 -10.26 -36.45 -6.50
CA VAL A 3 -9.40 -35.48 -7.15
C VAL A 3 -9.66 -34.17 -6.40
N GLU A 4 -9.13 -34.08 -5.18
CA GLU A 4 -8.82 -32.76 -4.62
C GLU A 4 -7.60 -32.29 -5.41
N GLY A 5 -7.88 -31.60 -6.52
CA GLY A 5 -6.87 -30.76 -7.13
C GLY A 5 -6.51 -29.72 -6.09
N ASP A 6 -5.30 -29.83 -5.54
CA ASP A 6 -4.68 -28.82 -4.69
C ASP A 6 -4.70 -27.51 -5.48
N MET A 7 -5.73 -26.69 -5.24
CA MET A 7 -5.86 -25.39 -5.87
C MET A 7 -4.77 -24.56 -5.24
N MET A 8 -3.59 -24.53 -5.88
CA MET A 8 -2.46 -23.76 -5.39
C MET A 8 -2.95 -22.35 -5.10
N SER A 9 -3.01 -21.99 -3.83
CA SER A 9 -3.27 -20.64 -3.36
C SER A 9 -2.31 -19.72 -4.09
N LYS A 10 -2.84 -18.67 -4.74
CA LYS A 10 -2.01 -17.67 -5.40
C LYS A 10 -1.04 -17.11 -4.36
N ARG A 11 0.26 -17.18 -4.67
CA ARG A 11 1.31 -16.61 -3.83
C ARG A 11 1.59 -15.18 -4.22
N TYR A 12 1.88 -14.37 -3.21
CA TYR A 12 2.37 -13.00 -3.35
C TYR A 12 3.70 -12.86 -2.64
N TYR A 13 4.44 -11.81 -2.97
CA TYR A 13 5.77 -11.56 -2.42
C TYR A 13 5.82 -10.18 -1.78
N HIS A 14 6.38 -10.07 -0.59
CA HIS A 14 6.43 -8.82 0.15
C HIS A 14 7.84 -8.49 0.59
N VAL A 15 8.26 -7.26 0.31
CA VAL A 15 9.51 -6.68 0.81
C VAL A 15 9.26 -6.06 2.18
N VAL A 16 9.81 -6.69 3.21
CA VAL A 16 9.61 -6.31 4.61
C VAL A 16 10.54 -5.15 4.95
N THR A 17 9.98 -4.00 5.36
CA THR A 17 10.76 -2.77 5.62
C THR A 17 10.57 -2.16 7.01
N GLU A 18 9.61 -2.64 7.81
CA GLU A 18 9.39 -2.11 9.17
C GLU A 18 10.04 -2.98 10.25
N ARG A 19 9.68 -4.27 10.28
CA ARG A 19 10.20 -5.25 11.23
C ARG A 19 10.16 -6.65 10.61
N PRO A 20 11.12 -7.54 10.91
CA PRO A 20 11.13 -8.90 10.38
C PRO A 20 9.81 -9.63 10.63
N MET A 21 9.39 -10.43 9.66
CA MET A 21 8.24 -11.32 9.76
C MET A 21 8.70 -12.75 10.04
N ALA A 22 7.85 -13.50 10.74
CA ALA A 22 8.08 -14.91 11.05
C ALA A 22 7.26 -15.84 10.16
N LEU A 23 7.78 -17.05 9.91
CA LEU A 23 7.01 -18.12 9.26
C LEU A 23 5.71 -18.39 10.04
N ASN A 24 4.61 -18.57 9.31
CA ASN A 24 3.24 -18.73 9.84
C ASN A 24 2.68 -17.50 10.57
N GLN A 25 3.37 -16.35 10.57
CA GLN A 25 2.79 -15.11 11.05
C GLN A 25 1.56 -14.78 10.21
N VAL A 26 0.47 -14.40 10.90
CA VAL A 26 -0.77 -13.94 10.26
C VAL A 26 -0.92 -12.44 10.49
N ILE A 27 -1.24 -11.73 9.43
CA ILE A 27 -1.56 -10.30 9.42
C ILE A 27 -2.98 -10.18 8.87
N VAL A 28 -3.78 -9.31 9.47
CA VAL A 28 -5.16 -9.09 9.04
C VAL A 28 -5.29 -7.66 8.56
N PHE A 29 -5.86 -7.50 7.37
CA PHE A 29 -6.32 -6.20 6.87
C PHE A 29 -7.80 -6.29 6.48
N ASP A 30 -8.62 -5.47 7.12
CA ASP A 30 -10.07 -5.37 6.93
C ASP A 30 -10.56 -3.97 7.36
N SER A 31 -11.87 -3.76 7.53
CA SER A 31 -12.41 -2.45 7.93
C SER A 31 -11.91 -1.96 9.30
N GLU A 32 -11.57 -2.88 10.21
CA GLU A 32 -11.13 -2.59 11.56
C GLU A 32 -9.59 -2.58 11.68
N HIS A 33 -8.91 -3.31 10.80
CA HIS A 33 -7.46 -3.44 10.75
C HIS A 33 -6.89 -2.65 9.58
N GLN A 34 -6.61 -1.37 9.82
CA GLN A 34 -6.09 -0.44 8.82
C GLN A 34 -4.55 -0.37 8.82
N ASN A 35 -3.97 0.09 7.71
CA ASN A 35 -2.53 0.21 7.52
C ASN A 35 -1.98 1.63 7.81
N GLY A 36 -0.67 1.83 7.63
CA GLY A 36 -0.01 3.11 7.85
C GLY A 36 -0.55 4.26 6.99
N VAL A 37 -1.13 3.99 5.80
CA VAL A 37 -1.75 5.02 4.96
C VAL A 37 -3.01 5.57 5.64
N ALA A 38 -3.79 4.71 6.30
CA ALA A 38 -4.95 5.17 7.05
C ALA A 38 -4.58 6.05 8.24
N ASN A 39 -3.55 5.65 8.98
CA ASN A 39 -3.03 6.45 10.10
C ASN A 39 -2.53 7.83 9.63
N LEU A 40 -1.83 7.87 8.49
CA LEU A 40 -1.41 9.13 7.85
C LEU A 40 -2.60 10.02 7.50
N VAL A 41 -3.61 9.49 6.82
CA VAL A 41 -4.81 10.26 6.43
C VAL A 41 -5.50 10.84 7.66
N LYS A 42 -5.70 10.00 8.69
CA LYS A 42 -6.29 10.44 9.96
C LYS A 42 -5.47 11.58 10.58
N ARG A 43 -4.15 11.40 10.68
CA ARG A 43 -3.29 12.39 11.36
C ARG A 43 -3.18 13.71 10.61
N VAL A 44 -3.10 13.68 9.28
CA VAL A 44 -3.13 14.88 8.45
C VAL A 44 -4.43 15.66 8.66
N ASN A 45 -5.58 14.98 8.72
CA ASN A 45 -6.86 15.66 8.95
C ASN A 45 -6.93 16.30 10.34
N GLU A 46 -6.49 15.60 11.38
CA GLU A 46 -6.43 16.15 12.75
C GLU A 46 -5.55 17.41 12.85
N LEU A 47 -4.38 17.40 12.22
CA LEU A 47 -3.46 18.54 12.23
C LEU A 47 -4.01 19.75 11.45
N LYS A 48 -4.75 19.52 10.36
CA LYS A 48 -5.42 20.60 9.61
C LYS A 48 -6.52 21.28 10.42
N GLU A 49 -7.29 20.48 11.18
CA GLU A 49 -8.41 20.97 11.98
C GLU A 49 -7.94 21.62 13.29
N ASN A 50 -6.76 21.23 13.79
CA ASN A 50 -6.18 21.78 15.02
C ASN A 50 -4.72 22.24 14.84
N PRO A 51 -4.48 23.39 14.18
CA PRO A 51 -3.14 23.90 13.91
C PRO A 51 -2.41 24.46 15.15
N SER A 52 -3.03 24.42 16.34
CA SER A 52 -2.56 25.11 17.55
C SER A 52 -1.67 24.26 18.47
N MET A 53 -1.27 23.05 18.05
CA MET A 53 -0.36 22.21 18.85
C MET A 53 1.02 22.86 18.97
N SER A 54 1.47 23.04 20.22
CA SER A 54 2.81 23.55 20.54
C SER A 54 3.88 22.59 20.00
N PRO A 55 4.94 23.08 19.32
CA PRO A 55 6.01 22.23 18.80
C PRO A 55 6.72 21.36 19.85
N ALA A 56 6.68 21.77 21.13
CA ALA A 56 7.30 21.01 22.22
C ALA A 56 6.54 19.71 22.58
N ASP A 57 5.29 19.58 22.17
CA ASP A 57 4.41 18.44 22.52
C ASP A 57 4.12 17.52 21.32
N LEU A 58 4.75 17.77 20.17
CA LEU A 58 4.52 17.00 18.95
C LEU A 58 5.31 15.68 18.95
N ALA A 59 4.64 14.59 18.56
CA ALA A 59 5.34 13.35 18.27
C ALA A 59 6.26 13.53 17.04
N PRO A 60 7.38 12.79 16.93
CA PRO A 60 8.29 12.91 15.79
C PRO A 60 7.62 12.75 14.42
N PHE A 61 6.61 11.87 14.33
CA PHE A 61 5.83 11.69 13.10
C PHE A 61 5.05 12.95 12.72
N ASP A 62 4.47 13.65 13.69
CA ASP A 62 3.70 14.88 13.45
C ASP A 62 4.60 16.01 12.99
N GLN A 63 5.82 16.08 13.53
CA GLN A 63 6.82 17.05 13.07
C GLN A 63 7.15 16.83 11.60
N VAL A 64 7.37 15.57 11.17
CA VAL A 64 7.59 15.22 9.76
C VAL A 64 6.41 15.62 8.88
N LEU A 65 5.18 15.46 9.39
CA LEU A 65 3.98 15.89 8.67
C LEU A 65 3.91 17.43 8.55
N LEU A 66 4.23 18.16 9.62
CA LEU A 66 4.18 19.62 9.65
C LEU A 66 5.28 20.28 8.81
N ASP A 67 6.48 19.70 8.78
CA ASP A 67 7.62 20.18 7.98
C ASP A 67 7.28 20.25 6.48
N ASN A 68 6.33 19.44 6.01
CA ASN A 68 5.82 19.49 4.64
C ASN A 68 4.31 19.21 4.56
N MET A 69 3.51 19.99 5.29
CA MET A 69 2.06 19.78 5.39
C MET A 69 1.36 19.75 4.02
N GLY A 70 1.77 20.60 3.08
CA GLY A 70 1.18 20.63 1.72
C GLY A 70 1.32 19.29 0.99
N HIS A 71 2.50 18.67 1.05
CA HIS A 71 2.73 17.34 0.48
C HIS A 71 1.79 16.29 1.10
N TRP A 72 1.69 16.26 2.43
CA TRP A 72 0.89 15.25 3.12
C TRP A 72 -0.61 15.45 2.96
N ILE A 73 -1.08 16.69 2.83
CA ILE A 73 -2.45 17.01 2.44
C ILE A 73 -2.77 16.39 1.07
N ASN A 74 -1.88 16.55 0.09
CA ASN A 74 -2.07 15.97 -1.24
C ASN A 74 -2.13 14.44 -1.21
N VAL A 75 -1.22 13.81 -0.45
CA VAL A 75 -1.23 12.34 -0.24
C VAL A 75 -2.53 11.88 0.41
N ALA A 76 -3.00 12.58 1.46
CA ALA A 76 -4.23 12.24 2.17
C ALA A 76 -5.48 12.41 1.29
N ASN A 77 -5.54 13.50 0.52
CA ASN A 77 -6.63 13.76 -0.42
C ASN A 77 -6.71 12.68 -1.51
N ARG A 78 -5.56 12.26 -2.07
CA ARG A 78 -5.51 11.16 -3.04
C ARG A 78 -6.04 9.87 -2.43
N ALA A 79 -5.53 9.48 -1.25
CA ALA A 79 -5.96 8.24 -0.59
C ALA A 79 -7.47 8.24 -0.31
N THR A 80 -7.99 9.38 0.16
CA THR A 80 -9.42 9.57 0.42
C THR A 80 -10.26 9.44 -0.85
N MET A 81 -9.84 10.07 -1.95
CA MET A 81 -10.57 10.01 -3.21
C MET A 81 -10.53 8.62 -3.86
N LEU A 82 -9.37 7.96 -3.84
CA LEU A 82 -9.24 6.58 -4.30
C LEU A 82 -10.18 5.65 -3.52
N GLU A 83 -10.26 5.80 -2.20
CA GLU A 83 -11.16 5.01 -1.37
C GLU A 83 -12.64 5.33 -1.63
N LYS A 84 -13.01 6.60 -1.81
CA LYS A 84 -14.37 7.01 -2.17
C LYS A 84 -14.84 6.31 -3.45
N VAL A 85 -14.06 6.44 -4.54
CA VAL A 85 -14.40 5.84 -5.83
C VAL A 85 -14.40 4.31 -5.75
N ARG A 86 -13.47 3.71 -4.99
CA ARG A 86 -13.43 2.25 -4.75
C ARG A 86 -14.73 1.76 -4.12
N LYS A 87 -15.18 2.39 -3.02
CA LYS A 87 -16.42 2.00 -2.35
C LYS A 87 -17.66 2.13 -3.26
N GLU A 88 -17.70 3.15 -4.10
CA GLU A 88 -18.83 3.42 -4.99
C GLU A 88 -18.87 2.49 -6.21
N ASN A 89 -17.72 2.08 -6.76
CA ASN A 89 -17.66 1.44 -8.09
C ASN A 89 -16.89 0.10 -8.13
N PHE A 90 -16.07 -0.20 -7.12
CA PHE A 90 -15.13 -1.31 -7.08
C PHE A 90 -15.02 -1.91 -5.67
N SER A 91 -16.16 -2.16 -5.02
CA SER A 91 -16.23 -2.60 -3.62
C SER A 91 -15.46 -3.88 -3.33
N ASP A 92 -15.27 -4.72 -4.35
CA ASP A 92 -14.60 -6.02 -4.26
C ASP A 92 -13.06 -5.89 -4.28
N TYR A 93 -12.51 -4.71 -4.59
CA TYR A 93 -11.07 -4.48 -4.52
C TYR A 93 -10.64 -4.11 -3.10
N PRO A 94 -9.43 -4.51 -2.66
CA PRO A 94 -8.88 -4.11 -1.38
C PRO A 94 -8.82 -2.59 -1.21
N SER A 95 -9.06 -2.11 0.01
CA SER A 95 -8.80 -0.71 0.34
C SER A 95 -7.31 -0.47 0.44
N ARG A 96 -6.80 0.58 -0.23
CA ARG A 96 -5.42 1.05 -0.04
C ARG A 96 -5.09 1.47 1.41
N MET A 97 -6.12 1.73 2.20
CA MET A 97 -6.01 2.10 3.63
C MET A 97 -6.13 0.89 4.55
N ALA A 98 -6.45 -0.30 4.01
CA ALA A 98 -6.53 -1.56 4.73
C ALA A 98 -6.08 -2.70 3.80
N CYS A 99 -4.81 -2.67 3.43
CA CYS A 99 -4.17 -3.70 2.61
C CYS A 99 -2.68 -3.83 2.93
N LEU A 100 -2.09 -4.91 2.45
CA LEU A 100 -0.64 -5.04 2.31
C LEU A 100 -0.22 -4.83 0.85
N TYR A 101 0.84 -4.06 0.64
CA TYR A 101 1.47 -3.88 -0.66
C TYR A 101 2.42 -5.05 -0.94
N VAL A 102 2.24 -5.69 -2.09
CA VAL A 102 2.94 -6.92 -2.50
C VAL A 102 3.30 -6.88 -3.98
N SER A 103 4.04 -7.88 -4.43
CA SER A 103 4.31 -8.19 -5.83
C SER A 103 3.72 -9.54 -6.20
N GLU A 104 3.29 -9.69 -7.46
CA GLU A 104 2.78 -10.98 -7.96
C GLU A 104 3.90 -11.96 -8.32
N SER A 105 5.13 -11.47 -8.48
CA SER A 105 6.31 -12.28 -8.78
C SER A 105 7.46 -11.98 -7.83
N LEU A 106 8.30 -13.00 -7.61
CA LEU A 106 9.53 -12.84 -6.84
C LEU A 106 10.49 -11.86 -7.51
N GLU A 107 10.61 -11.90 -8.84
CA GLU A 107 11.48 -10.98 -9.61
C GLU A 107 11.10 -9.51 -9.37
N GLU A 108 9.80 -9.21 -9.31
CA GLU A 108 9.35 -7.84 -9.00
C GLU A 108 9.64 -7.45 -7.55
N ALA A 109 9.45 -8.37 -6.60
CA ALA A 109 9.82 -8.11 -5.20
C ALA A 109 11.33 -7.90 -5.03
N GLU A 110 12.17 -8.61 -5.80
CA GLU A 110 13.62 -8.40 -5.82
C GLU A 110 13.98 -7.00 -6.35
N LYS A 111 13.36 -6.55 -7.44
CA LYS A 111 13.54 -5.18 -7.96
C LYS A 111 13.14 -4.12 -6.94
N TRP A 112 12.04 -4.33 -6.21
CA TRP A 112 11.62 -3.42 -5.14
C TRP A 112 12.59 -3.42 -3.97
N ALA A 113 13.10 -4.59 -3.57
CA ALA A 113 14.10 -4.69 -2.51
C ALA A 113 15.40 -3.97 -2.89
N ASP A 114 15.91 -4.18 -4.11
CA ASP A 114 17.11 -3.51 -4.61
C ASP A 114 16.92 -1.99 -4.62
N PHE A 115 15.78 -1.50 -5.13
CA PHE A 115 15.46 -0.08 -5.12
C PHE A 115 15.39 0.49 -3.69
N PHE A 116 14.72 -0.19 -2.76
CA PHE A 116 14.63 0.27 -1.37
C PHE A 116 16.00 0.33 -0.68
N ILE A 117 16.86 -0.67 -0.91
CA ILE A 117 18.23 -0.68 -0.40
C ILE A 117 19.04 0.47 -1.00
N GLU A 118 18.95 0.71 -2.30
CA GLU A 118 19.66 1.79 -3.00
C GLU A 118 19.30 3.18 -2.46
N VAL A 119 18.02 3.44 -2.19
CA VAL A 119 17.57 4.72 -1.62
C VAL A 119 17.76 4.82 -0.10
N GLY A 120 18.41 3.83 0.53
CA GLY A 120 18.72 3.84 1.96
C GLY A 120 17.54 3.52 2.88
N ARG A 121 16.47 2.92 2.37
CA ARG A 121 15.34 2.44 3.17
C ARG A 121 15.70 1.12 3.82
N GLU A 122 15.45 1.01 5.14
CA GLU A 122 15.62 -0.27 5.84
C GLU A 122 14.80 -1.37 5.16
N THR A 123 15.49 -2.46 4.80
CA THR A 123 14.92 -3.61 4.09
C THR A 123 15.40 -4.86 4.79
N PHE A 124 14.48 -5.62 5.36
CA PHE A 124 14.79 -6.75 6.24
C PHE A 124 14.73 -8.08 5.51
N GLN A 125 13.66 -8.34 4.76
CA GLN A 125 13.38 -9.66 4.19
C GLN A 125 12.57 -9.56 2.90
N ILE A 126 12.59 -10.62 2.10
CA ILE A 126 11.51 -10.94 1.15
C ILE A 126 10.79 -12.17 1.67
N VAL A 127 9.46 -12.12 1.76
CA VAL A 127 8.61 -13.24 2.21
C VAL A 127 7.58 -13.61 1.15
N ALA A 128 7.22 -14.89 1.07
CA ALA A 128 6.05 -15.34 0.34
C ALA A 128 4.81 -15.32 1.25
N LEU A 129 3.69 -14.93 0.67
CA LEU A 129 2.43 -14.74 1.34
C LEU A 129 1.31 -15.49 0.62
N GLU A 130 0.33 -15.93 1.39
CA GLU A 130 -0.99 -16.34 0.91
C GLU A 130 -2.05 -15.52 1.62
N ASN A 131 -3.14 -15.19 0.93
CA ASN A 131 -4.26 -14.48 1.54
C ASN A 131 -5.61 -15.13 1.26
N THR A 132 -6.56 -14.91 2.16
CA THR A 132 -7.97 -15.35 1.98
C THR A 132 -8.87 -14.27 1.40
N GLY A 133 -8.37 -13.04 1.27
CA GLY A 133 -9.13 -11.89 0.79
C GLY A 133 -8.98 -11.66 -0.71
N ASN A 134 -9.26 -10.42 -1.10
CA ASN A 134 -9.18 -9.95 -2.47
C ASN A 134 -7.77 -9.50 -2.83
N SER A 135 -7.55 -9.27 -4.13
CA SER A 135 -6.34 -8.64 -4.63
C SER A 135 -6.66 -7.69 -5.77
N PHE A 136 -5.84 -6.66 -5.92
CA PHE A 136 -5.90 -5.73 -7.04
C PHE A 136 -4.47 -5.36 -7.46
N THR A 137 -4.22 -5.30 -8.77
CA THR A 137 -2.95 -4.84 -9.34
C THR A 137 -3.22 -3.61 -10.19
N GLY A 138 -2.71 -2.47 -9.75
CA GLY A 138 -2.81 -1.19 -10.46
C GLY A 138 -1.49 -0.74 -11.06
N ASP A 139 -1.55 0.28 -11.90
CA ASP A 139 -0.37 1.04 -12.35
C ASP A 139 -0.22 2.29 -11.48
N ALA A 140 0.85 2.37 -10.70
CA ALA A 140 1.14 3.50 -9.82
C ALA A 140 1.34 4.81 -10.60
N HIS A 141 1.68 4.76 -11.90
CA HIS A 141 1.73 5.97 -12.74
C HIS A 141 0.37 6.64 -12.92
N ASN A 142 -0.73 5.92 -12.71
CA ASN A 142 -2.08 6.48 -12.76
C ASN A 142 -2.48 7.18 -11.44
N CYS A 143 -1.70 7.03 -10.37
CA CYS A 143 -1.83 7.88 -9.19
C CYS A 143 -1.36 9.31 -9.51
N TRP A 144 -1.92 10.29 -8.80
CA TRP A 144 -1.57 11.69 -8.99
C TRP A 144 -0.92 12.30 -7.75
N TYR A 145 -0.24 13.42 -7.95
CA TYR A 145 0.26 14.23 -6.85
C TYR A 145 -0.76 15.29 -6.46
N GLU A 146 -1.17 16.10 -7.43
CA GLU A 146 -2.15 17.18 -7.25
C GLU A 146 -3.33 17.00 -8.21
N CYS A 147 -4.48 17.58 -7.85
CA CYS A 147 -5.65 17.71 -8.69
C CYS A 147 -6.20 19.12 -8.55
N LEU A 148 -6.65 19.70 -9.65
CA LEU A 148 -7.19 21.06 -9.68
C LEU A 148 -8.66 21.10 -9.21
N SER A 149 -9.34 19.94 -9.18
CA SER A 149 -10.73 19.84 -8.74
C SER A 149 -11.09 18.43 -8.26
N GLU A 150 -12.19 18.32 -7.49
CA GLU A 150 -12.74 17.02 -7.10
C GLU A 150 -13.15 16.18 -8.32
N LYS A 151 -13.71 16.82 -9.35
CA LYS A 151 -14.10 16.15 -10.61
C LYS A 151 -12.90 15.48 -11.28
N GLU A 152 -11.78 16.18 -11.36
CA GLU A 152 -10.53 15.62 -11.90
C GLU A 152 -10.05 14.44 -11.03
N ALA A 153 -10.07 14.60 -9.71
CA ALA A 153 -9.64 13.56 -8.78
C ALA A 153 -10.49 12.28 -8.91
N VAL A 154 -11.81 12.41 -9.09
CA VAL A 154 -12.71 11.27 -9.36
C VAL A 154 -12.35 10.60 -10.69
N GLN A 155 -12.10 11.37 -11.75
CA GLN A 155 -11.73 10.82 -13.05
C GLN A 155 -10.40 10.04 -12.98
N ARG A 156 -9.41 10.58 -12.28
CA ARG A 156 -8.12 9.90 -12.08
C ARG A 156 -8.25 8.65 -11.21
N ALA A 157 -9.08 8.69 -10.17
CA ALA A 157 -9.37 7.51 -9.36
C ALA A 157 -10.03 6.40 -10.19
N LEU A 158 -11.01 6.75 -11.03
CA LEU A 158 -11.64 5.81 -11.97
C LEU A 158 -10.61 5.23 -12.95
N HIS A 159 -9.69 6.05 -13.46
CA HIS A 159 -8.62 5.63 -14.36
C HIS A 159 -7.70 4.59 -13.70
N TYR A 160 -7.29 4.85 -12.46
CA TYR A 160 -6.47 3.92 -11.67
C TYR A 160 -7.20 2.59 -11.45
N TRP A 161 -8.42 2.61 -10.92
CA TRP A 161 -9.16 1.38 -10.59
C TRP A 161 -9.59 0.57 -11.81
N LYS A 162 -9.76 1.22 -12.98
CA LYS A 162 -10.01 0.54 -14.27
C LYS A 162 -8.75 0.01 -14.94
N VAL A 163 -7.56 0.28 -14.37
CA VAL A 163 -6.26 -0.11 -14.93
C VAL A 163 -6.11 0.37 -16.37
N LEU A 164 -6.55 1.61 -16.65
CA LEU A 164 -6.38 2.17 -17.99
C LEU A 164 -4.90 2.48 -18.24
N LYS A 165 -4.48 2.46 -19.51
CA LYS A 165 -3.10 2.72 -19.90
C LYS A 165 -2.63 4.07 -19.33
N ASN A 166 -1.40 4.12 -18.80
CA ASN A 166 -0.83 5.39 -18.36
C ASN A 166 -0.60 6.34 -19.56
N ASP A 167 -0.81 7.63 -19.30
CA ASP A 167 -0.69 8.68 -20.33
C ASP A 167 0.77 8.98 -20.70
N LYS A 168 1.72 8.40 -19.96
CA LYS A 168 3.16 8.65 -20.13
C LYS A 168 3.82 7.73 -21.16
N ASN A 169 3.09 6.73 -21.69
CA ASN A 169 3.65 5.65 -22.51
C ASN A 169 4.85 4.95 -21.82
N GLU A 170 4.89 4.98 -20.49
CA GLU A 170 5.92 4.35 -19.67
C GLU A 170 5.51 2.91 -19.35
N THR A 171 6.49 2.07 -19.07
CA THR A 171 6.22 0.74 -18.51
C THR A 171 5.45 0.92 -17.19
N PRO A 172 4.34 0.19 -16.97
CA PRO A 172 3.60 0.29 -15.73
C PRO A 172 4.48 0.04 -14.51
N VAL A 173 4.28 0.82 -13.45
CA VAL A 173 4.83 0.49 -12.14
C VAL A 173 3.73 -0.27 -11.41
N LEU A 174 3.84 -1.60 -11.46
CA LEU A 174 2.84 -2.47 -10.87
C LEU A 174 2.85 -2.31 -9.35
N GLU A 175 1.67 -2.10 -8.81
CA GLU A 175 1.42 -2.02 -7.38
C GLU A 175 0.27 -2.96 -7.07
N THR A 176 0.60 -4.12 -6.51
CA THR A 176 -0.40 -5.10 -6.08
C THR A 176 -0.73 -4.88 -4.61
N ILE A 177 -2.01 -4.92 -4.30
CA ILE A 177 -2.54 -4.84 -2.94
C ILE A 177 -3.39 -6.09 -2.64
N ILE A 178 -3.25 -6.60 -1.42
CA ILE A 178 -4.04 -7.74 -0.92
C ILE A 178 -4.64 -7.41 0.46
N ASP A 179 -5.80 -7.98 0.75
CA ASP A 179 -6.47 -7.88 2.06
C ASP A 179 -6.86 -9.26 2.62
N GLY A 180 -7.60 -9.24 3.73
CA GLY A 180 -8.06 -10.42 4.45
C GLY A 180 -7.01 -10.94 5.43
N GLN A 181 -7.07 -12.26 5.69
CA GLN A 181 -6.03 -12.92 6.47
C GLN A 181 -4.87 -13.27 5.56
N ILE A 182 -3.70 -12.70 5.85
CA ILE A 182 -2.48 -12.86 5.08
C ILE A 182 -1.50 -13.64 5.94
N ARG A 183 -1.04 -14.79 5.44
CA ARG A 183 -0.12 -15.69 6.14
C ARG A 183 1.24 -15.69 5.44
N VAL A 184 2.30 -15.55 6.23
CA VAL A 184 3.68 -15.79 5.78
C VAL A 184 3.89 -17.29 5.62
N VAL A 185 4.11 -17.74 4.39
CA VAL A 185 4.32 -19.16 4.07
C VAL A 185 5.78 -19.51 3.80
N GLU A 186 6.62 -18.50 3.55
CA GLU A 186 8.05 -18.69 3.31
C GLU A 186 8.83 -17.40 3.61
N VAL A 187 10.01 -17.53 4.20
CA VAL A 187 10.99 -16.43 4.26
C VAL A 187 12.05 -16.72 3.20
N ILE A 188 12.01 -15.98 2.10
CA ILE A 188 12.80 -16.25 0.90
C ILE A 188 14.21 -15.66 1.03
N LYS A 189 14.30 -14.40 1.49
CA LYS A 189 15.57 -13.70 1.71
C LYS A 189 15.55 -12.97 3.04
N ASP A 190 16.71 -12.90 3.67
CA ASP A 190 16.98 -12.16 4.90
C ASP A 190 18.23 -11.31 4.67
N PHE A 191 18.05 -9.99 4.66
CA PHE A 191 19.11 -9.01 4.36
C PHE A 191 19.85 -8.52 5.61
N LYS A 192 19.32 -8.76 6.81
CA LYS A 192 19.98 -8.39 8.07
C LYS A 192 20.89 -9.50 8.63
N LYS A 193 21.00 -10.64 7.95
CA LYS A 193 22.05 -11.64 8.21
C LYS A 193 23.27 -11.37 7.34
N GLY A 194 24.06 -10.39 7.77
CA GLY A 194 25.46 -10.18 7.39
C GLY A 194 26.31 -10.08 8.65
#